data_AF-A0A7L9BKN3-F1
#
_entry.id   AF-A0A7L9BKN3-F1
#
_cell.length_a   1.000
_cell.length_b   1.000
_cell.length_c   1.000
_cell.angle_alpha   90.00
_cell.angle_beta   90.00
_cell.angle_gamma   90.00
#
_symmetry.space_group_name_H-M   'P 1'
#
loop_
_entity.id
_entity.type
_entity.pdbx_description
1 polymer ?
#
loop_
_entity_poly.entity_id
_entity_poly.type
_entity_poly.pdbx_seq_one_letter_code
_entity_poly.pdbx_strand_id
1 'polypeptide(L)'
;MRIAAVVSAAAALLSAGEMTRRLVAYYRDRTPTLYAFLDVDTRDLTFGGRPVTLADRRDDNGHLWLDVTYGDTPLSLRVTIPPKQESLLKYGLAGHADWMKLSFFTEYTGRSLDEVRDDIKTGRVPPRLVLVTRSPRPGSDPDTWGQVWRKDWTFDYYEFLPEGGFRRQTLHYPTTRQADAPKPGEITEGTWEFQAALRTMPPGQGPSLKFRQTGLHAMGWSFPTLCFSSLAFVVFLGLSAKVGRGAAATGS
;
A
#
# COMPACT_ATOMS: atom_id res chain seq x y z
N MET A 1 35.89 11.41 33.96
CA MET A 1 35.36 10.43 32.97
C MET A 1 34.14 9.66 33.46
N ARG A 2 34.10 9.13 34.68
CA ARG A 2 32.90 8.44 35.22
C ARG A 2 31.62 9.29 35.20
N ILE A 3 31.72 10.56 35.60
CA ILE A 3 30.59 11.52 35.54
C ILE A 3 30.07 11.66 34.11
N ALA A 4 30.96 11.80 33.12
CA ALA A 4 30.57 11.91 31.71
C ALA A 4 29.86 10.65 31.20
N ALA A 5 30.32 9.45 31.59
CA ALA A 5 29.63 8.19 31.27
C ALA A 5 28.22 8.14 31.89
N VAL A 6 28.07 8.53 33.16
CA VAL A 6 26.76 8.58 33.83
C VAL A 6 25.82 9.57 33.13
N VAL A 7 26.31 10.76 32.78
CA VAL A 7 25.52 11.77 32.07
C VAL A 7 25.10 11.27 30.69
N SER A 8 26.00 10.64 29.93
CA SER A 8 25.66 10.05 28.63
C SER A 8 24.65 8.92 28.75
N ALA A 9 24.76 8.05 29.76
CA ALA A 9 23.78 6.99 30.03
C ALA A 9 22.40 7.56 30.39
N ALA A 10 22.35 8.56 31.27
CA ALA A 10 21.09 9.24 31.63
C ALA A 10 20.44 9.91 30.40
N ALA A 11 21.23 10.59 29.57
CA ALA A 11 20.75 11.19 28.33
C ALA A 11 20.20 10.15 27.35
N ALA A 12 20.86 8.99 27.23
CA ALA A 12 20.38 7.88 26.40
C ALA A 12 19.06 7.31 26.90
N LEU A 13 18.94 7.04 28.21
CA LEU A 13 17.71 6.51 28.82
C LEU A 13 16.54 7.48 28.68
N LEU A 14 16.75 8.77 28.93
CA LEU A 14 15.72 9.79 28.75
C LEU A 14 15.30 9.92 27.28
N SER A 15 16.27 9.89 26.35
CA SER A 15 15.99 9.95 24.92
C SER A 15 15.23 8.72 24.44
N ALA A 16 15.59 7.52 24.91
CA ALA A 16 14.85 6.28 24.62
C ALA A 16 13.42 6.34 25.16
N GLY A 17 13.23 6.79 26.41
CA GLY A 17 11.90 6.93 27.02
C GLY A 17 11.00 7.91 26.25
N GLU A 18 11.53 9.08 25.88
CA GLU A 18 10.80 10.07 25.08
C GLU A 18 10.52 9.58 23.66
N MET A 19 11.48 8.90 23.04
CA MET A 19 11.31 8.27 21.72
C MET A 19 10.18 7.24 21.75
N THR A 20 10.18 6.33 22.74
CA THR A 20 9.12 5.35 22.93
C THR A 20 7.77 6.01 23.18
N ARG A 21 7.71 7.04 24.04
CA ARG A 21 6.46 7.78 24.30
C ARG A 21 5.89 8.41 23.03
N ARG A 22 6.73 9.05 22.22
CA ARG A 22 6.33 9.65 20.93
C ARG A 22 5.87 8.60 19.94
N LEU A 23 6.57 7.48 19.86
CA LEU A 23 6.22 6.38 18.96
C LEU A 23 4.88 5.73 19.36
N VAL A 24 4.66 5.51 20.66
CA VAL A 24 3.41 4.97 21.20
C VAL A 24 2.26 5.95 20.96
N ALA A 25 2.45 7.25 21.24
CA ALA A 25 1.44 8.26 20.95
C ALA A 25 1.12 8.30 19.45
N TYR A 26 2.15 8.25 18.60
CA TYR A 26 1.99 8.23 17.15
C TYR A 26 1.16 7.03 16.66
N TYR A 27 1.47 5.81 17.10
CA TYR A 27 0.70 4.61 16.68
C TYR A 27 -0.67 4.50 17.33
N ARG A 28 -0.86 5.07 18.53
CA ARG A 28 -2.17 5.19 19.17
C ARG A 28 -3.08 6.11 18.38
N ASP A 29 -2.55 7.25 17.93
CA ASP A 29 -3.32 8.26 17.21
C ASP A 29 -3.43 7.96 15.70
N ARG A 30 -2.53 7.12 15.18
CA ARG A 30 -2.43 6.75 13.76
C ARG A 30 -2.19 5.26 13.59
N THR A 31 -3.14 4.46 14.03
CA THR A 31 -3.11 3.04 13.67
C THR A 31 -3.29 2.93 12.15
N PRO A 32 -2.32 2.40 11.39
CA PRO A 32 -2.43 2.33 9.94
C PRO A 32 -3.63 1.46 9.57
N THR A 33 -4.55 2.02 8.80
CA THR A 33 -5.62 1.23 8.20
C THR A 33 -5.01 0.35 7.12
N LEU A 34 -5.04 -0.96 7.32
CA LEU A 34 -4.63 -1.94 6.32
C LEU A 34 -5.88 -2.54 5.68
N TYR A 35 -5.76 -2.92 4.41
CA TYR A 35 -6.87 -3.50 3.66
C TYR A 35 -6.45 -4.85 3.10
N ALA A 36 -7.24 -5.88 3.39
CA ALA A 36 -7.02 -7.21 2.86
C ALA A 36 -7.81 -7.30 1.58
N PHE A 37 -7.20 -7.92 0.57
CA PHE A 37 -7.85 -8.14 -0.71
C PHE A 37 -7.81 -9.64 -1.06
N LEU A 38 -8.93 -10.13 -1.57
CA LEU A 38 -9.07 -11.45 -2.15
C LEU A 38 -9.45 -11.28 -3.62
N ASP A 39 -8.56 -11.69 -4.52
CA ASP A 39 -8.82 -11.62 -5.95
C ASP A 39 -9.92 -12.58 -6.36
N VAL A 40 -10.77 -12.11 -7.25
CA VAL A 40 -11.75 -12.90 -7.95
C VAL A 40 -11.22 -13.11 -9.36
N ASP A 41 -11.06 -14.37 -9.75
CA ASP A 41 -10.63 -14.77 -11.09
C ASP A 41 -11.77 -15.36 -11.93
N THR A 42 -12.95 -15.56 -11.34
CA THR A 42 -14.14 -16.06 -12.02
C THR A 42 -14.93 -14.94 -12.71
N ARG A 43 -15.69 -15.32 -13.73
CA ARG A 43 -16.57 -14.40 -14.49
C ARG A 43 -17.97 -14.31 -13.93
N ASP A 44 -18.36 -15.30 -13.15
CA ASP A 44 -19.68 -15.40 -12.53
C ASP A 44 -19.50 -15.49 -11.02
N LEU A 45 -20.16 -14.60 -10.30
CA LEU A 45 -20.21 -14.60 -8.84
C LEU A 45 -21.50 -13.96 -8.35
N THR A 46 -21.74 -14.03 -7.05
CA THR A 46 -22.86 -13.33 -6.40
C THR A 46 -22.31 -12.35 -5.37
N PHE A 47 -22.85 -11.14 -5.37
CA PHE A 47 -22.51 -10.11 -4.39
C PHE A 47 -23.78 -9.37 -3.96
N GLY A 48 -23.95 -9.14 -2.65
CA GLY A 48 -25.17 -8.49 -2.13
C GLY A 48 -26.47 -9.21 -2.51
N GLY A 49 -26.43 -10.54 -2.70
CA GLY A 49 -27.58 -11.32 -3.18
C GLY A 49 -27.92 -11.12 -4.66
N ARG A 50 -27.09 -10.42 -5.43
CA ARG A 50 -27.28 -10.13 -6.85
C ARG A 50 -26.20 -10.82 -7.69
N PRO A 51 -26.54 -11.32 -8.89
CA PRO A 51 -25.54 -11.89 -9.79
C PRO A 51 -24.62 -10.80 -10.32
N VAL A 52 -23.33 -11.12 -10.39
CA VAL A 52 -22.31 -10.37 -11.13
C VAL A 52 -21.77 -11.26 -12.23
N THR A 53 -21.86 -10.79 -13.48
CA THR A 53 -21.33 -11.50 -14.64
C THR A 53 -20.40 -10.62 -15.45
N LEU A 54 -19.35 -11.22 -16.01
CA LEU A 54 -18.34 -10.53 -16.83
C LEU A 54 -18.18 -11.26 -18.16
N ALA A 55 -18.42 -10.56 -19.26
CA ALA A 55 -18.37 -11.11 -20.62
C ALA A 55 -17.47 -10.25 -21.53
N ASP A 56 -16.67 -10.92 -22.37
CA ASP A 56 -15.94 -10.23 -23.41
C ASP A 56 -16.82 -10.00 -24.63
N ARG A 57 -16.71 -8.82 -25.22
CA ARG A 57 -17.33 -8.47 -26.49
C ARG A 57 -16.34 -7.74 -27.37
N ARG A 58 -16.38 -7.99 -28.67
CA ARG A 58 -15.70 -7.13 -29.65
C ARG A 58 -16.70 -6.22 -30.33
N ASP A 59 -16.29 -4.99 -30.57
CA ASP A 59 -17.04 -4.08 -31.44
C ASP A 59 -16.72 -4.35 -32.93
N ASP A 60 -17.42 -3.66 -33.82
CA ASP A 60 -17.25 -3.79 -35.28
C ASP A 60 -15.83 -3.40 -35.75
N ASN A 61 -15.11 -2.62 -34.95
CA ASN A 61 -13.72 -2.22 -35.20
C ASN A 61 -12.71 -3.20 -34.57
N GLY A 62 -13.18 -4.31 -34.00
CA GLY A 62 -12.36 -5.33 -33.37
C GLY A 62 -11.83 -4.95 -31.98
N HIS A 63 -12.21 -3.80 -31.41
CA HIS A 63 -11.78 -3.43 -30.06
C HIS A 63 -12.45 -4.35 -29.03
N LEU A 64 -11.66 -4.80 -28.07
CA LEU A 64 -12.14 -5.63 -26.98
C LEU A 64 -12.78 -4.77 -25.88
N TRP A 65 -13.97 -5.19 -25.45
CA TRP A 65 -14.75 -4.64 -24.36
C TRP A 65 -15.03 -5.74 -23.33
N LEU A 66 -15.07 -5.37 -22.06
CA LEU A 66 -15.52 -6.20 -20.96
C LEU A 66 -16.85 -5.65 -20.46
N ASP A 67 -17.92 -6.37 -20.75
CA ASP A 67 -19.27 -6.05 -20.30
C ASP A 67 -19.49 -6.70 -18.93
N VAL A 68 -19.73 -5.88 -17.93
CA VAL A 68 -19.99 -6.25 -16.54
C VAL A 68 -21.46 -6.01 -16.25
N THR A 69 -22.16 -7.03 -15.75
CA THR A 69 -23.55 -6.90 -15.32
C THR A 69 -23.62 -7.13 -13.82
N TYR A 70 -24.29 -6.25 -13.09
CA TYR A 70 -24.57 -6.39 -11.67
C TYR A 70 -26.08 -6.24 -11.40
N GLY A 71 -26.76 -7.38 -11.22
CA GLY A 71 -28.23 -7.41 -11.29
C GLY A 71 -28.70 -6.87 -12.64
N ASP A 72 -29.46 -5.77 -12.62
CA ASP A 72 -29.96 -5.12 -13.84
C ASP A 72 -29.09 -3.93 -14.29
N THR A 73 -27.93 -3.69 -13.65
CA THR A 73 -27.06 -2.56 -13.96
C THR A 73 -25.90 -3.00 -14.86
N PRO A 74 -25.89 -2.60 -16.15
CA PRO A 74 -24.77 -2.87 -17.05
C PRO A 74 -23.65 -1.84 -16.88
N LEU A 75 -22.41 -2.28 -17.13
CA LEU A 75 -21.22 -1.46 -17.19
C LEU A 75 -20.30 -2.02 -18.30
N SER A 76 -20.08 -1.25 -19.36
CA SER A 76 -19.16 -1.61 -20.43
C SER A 76 -17.81 -0.94 -20.24
N LEU A 77 -16.75 -1.74 -20.15
CA LEU A 77 -15.37 -1.28 -19.95
C LEU A 77 -14.55 -1.53 -21.21
N ARG A 78 -13.95 -0.49 -21.77
CA ARG A 78 -13.02 -0.67 -22.90
C ARG A 78 -11.72 -1.30 -22.39
N VAL A 79 -11.26 -2.37 -23.02
CA VAL A 79 -9.95 -2.94 -22.73
C VAL A 79 -8.87 -2.03 -23.30
N THR A 80 -8.23 -1.24 -22.42
CA THR A 80 -7.19 -0.28 -22.83
C THR A 80 -5.80 -0.90 -22.98
N ILE A 81 -5.60 -2.10 -22.45
CA ILE A 81 -4.37 -2.87 -22.59
C ILE A 81 -4.79 -4.28 -23.02
N PRO A 82 -4.68 -4.61 -24.32
CA PRO A 82 -5.05 -5.91 -24.84
C PRO A 82 -4.27 -7.05 -24.17
N PRO A 83 -4.87 -8.24 -24.04
CA PRO A 83 -4.13 -9.41 -23.55
C PRO A 83 -3.00 -9.76 -24.52
N LYS A 84 -1.79 -10.00 -23.98
CA LYS A 84 -0.64 -10.48 -24.78
C LYS A 84 -0.91 -11.85 -25.43
N GLN A 85 -1.77 -12.64 -24.80
CA GLN A 85 -2.18 -13.96 -25.27
C GLN A 85 -3.71 -14.07 -25.17
N GLU A 86 -4.40 -14.04 -26.31
CA GLU A 86 -5.87 -14.15 -26.34
C GLU A 86 -6.37 -15.46 -25.75
N SER A 87 -5.55 -16.53 -25.80
CA SER A 87 -5.85 -17.81 -25.20
C SER A 87 -5.99 -17.76 -23.67
N LEU A 88 -5.64 -16.66 -23.00
CA LEU A 88 -5.88 -16.46 -21.58
C LEU A 88 -7.32 -16.00 -21.26
N LEU A 89 -8.05 -15.47 -22.25
CA LEU A 89 -9.44 -15.02 -22.06
C LEU A 89 -10.37 -16.18 -21.68
N LYS A 90 -10.07 -17.42 -22.11
CA LYS A 90 -10.83 -18.62 -21.71
C LYS A 90 -10.61 -19.05 -20.24
N TYR A 91 -9.64 -18.47 -19.54
CA TYR A 91 -9.33 -18.82 -18.15
C TYR A 91 -9.78 -17.72 -17.19
N GLY A 92 -11.09 -17.54 -17.08
CA GLY A 92 -11.68 -16.56 -16.18
C GLY A 92 -11.25 -15.13 -16.53
N LEU A 93 -10.68 -14.42 -15.56
CA LEU A 93 -10.19 -13.04 -15.70
C LEU A 93 -8.68 -12.93 -15.95
N ALA A 94 -7.97 -14.05 -16.18
CA ALA A 94 -6.51 -14.06 -16.35
C ALA A 94 -6.05 -13.16 -17.51
N GLY A 95 -6.78 -13.12 -18.63
CA GLY A 95 -6.45 -12.25 -19.77
C GLY A 95 -6.56 -10.74 -19.48
N HIS A 96 -7.20 -10.35 -18.38
CA HIS A 96 -7.36 -8.93 -17.99
C HIS A 96 -6.42 -8.51 -16.86
N ALA A 97 -5.62 -9.42 -16.32
CA ALA A 97 -4.82 -9.19 -15.12
C ALA A 97 -3.81 -8.03 -15.23
N ASP A 98 -3.40 -7.68 -16.46
CA ASP A 98 -2.46 -6.60 -16.72
C ASP A 98 -3.08 -5.20 -16.59
N TRP A 99 -4.40 -5.07 -16.65
CA TRP A 99 -5.06 -3.75 -16.63
C TRP A 99 -6.24 -3.67 -15.68
N MET A 100 -6.79 -4.79 -15.22
CA MET A 100 -7.95 -4.83 -14.35
C MET A 100 -7.77 -5.87 -13.25
N LYS A 101 -8.33 -5.56 -12.07
CA LYS A 101 -8.51 -6.50 -10.96
C LYS A 101 -9.92 -6.37 -10.39
N LEU A 102 -10.57 -7.51 -10.20
CA LEU A 102 -11.79 -7.65 -9.41
C LEU A 102 -11.40 -8.27 -8.06
N SER A 103 -11.75 -7.62 -6.96
CA SER A 103 -11.36 -8.09 -5.63
C SER A 103 -12.43 -7.82 -4.59
N PHE A 104 -12.63 -8.80 -3.71
CA PHE A 104 -13.21 -8.54 -2.41
C PHE A 104 -12.18 -7.84 -1.53
N PHE A 105 -12.63 -6.92 -0.68
CA PHE A 105 -11.76 -6.26 0.28
C PHE A 105 -12.47 -5.86 1.56
N THR A 106 -11.67 -5.75 2.62
CA THR A 106 -12.12 -5.24 3.92
C THR A 106 -10.96 -4.61 4.69
N GLU A 107 -11.30 -3.73 5.62
CA GLU A 107 -10.34 -3.19 6.58
C GLU A 107 -9.92 -4.26 7.58
N TYR A 108 -8.62 -4.37 7.82
CA TYR A 108 -8.09 -5.20 8.90
C TYR A 108 -6.99 -4.48 9.64
N THR A 109 -7.21 -4.26 10.92
CA THR A 109 -6.24 -3.64 11.81
C THR A 109 -6.00 -4.61 12.96
N GLY A 110 -4.72 -4.93 13.23
CA GLY A 110 -4.33 -5.80 14.34
C GLY A 110 -4.64 -7.30 14.17
N ARG A 111 -4.92 -7.76 12.95
CA ARG A 111 -5.14 -9.17 12.60
C ARG A 111 -4.16 -9.63 11.53
N SER A 112 -3.92 -10.93 11.45
CA SER A 112 -3.13 -11.52 10.36
C SER A 112 -3.93 -11.56 9.04
N LEU A 113 -3.23 -11.61 7.91
CA LEU A 113 -3.88 -11.68 6.59
C LEU A 113 -4.71 -12.96 6.41
N ASP A 114 -4.26 -14.08 7.00
CA ASP A 114 -4.96 -15.36 6.89
C ASP A 114 -6.27 -15.36 7.68
N GLU A 115 -6.29 -14.79 8.90
CA GLU A 115 -7.52 -14.60 9.68
C GLU A 115 -8.56 -13.78 8.91
N VAL A 116 -8.13 -12.72 8.24
CA VAL A 116 -9.03 -11.85 7.48
C VAL A 116 -9.55 -12.54 6.22
N ARG A 117 -8.71 -13.33 5.55
CA ARG A 117 -9.13 -14.15 4.42
C ARG A 117 -10.19 -15.15 4.85
N ASP A 118 -10.02 -15.78 6.01
CA ASP A 118 -10.99 -16.72 6.56
C ASP A 118 -12.28 -16.00 6.99
N ASP A 119 -12.19 -14.81 7.58
CA ASP A 119 -13.36 -13.99 7.93
C ASP A 119 -14.17 -13.58 6.69
N ILE A 120 -13.51 -13.24 5.58
CA ILE A 120 -14.17 -12.96 4.29
C ILE A 120 -14.86 -14.22 3.77
N LYS A 121 -14.15 -15.37 3.76
CA LYS A 121 -14.69 -16.64 3.27
C LYS A 121 -15.87 -17.15 4.10
N THR A 122 -15.81 -16.97 5.41
CA THR A 122 -16.86 -17.40 6.35
C THR A 122 -17.98 -16.36 6.53
N GLY A 123 -17.86 -15.19 5.89
CA GLY A 123 -18.86 -14.12 5.96
C GLY A 123 -18.95 -13.43 7.31
N ARG A 124 -17.93 -13.54 8.18
CA ARG A 124 -17.90 -12.85 9.49
C ARG A 124 -17.73 -11.34 9.35
N VAL A 125 -17.12 -10.89 8.25
CA VAL A 125 -16.97 -9.48 7.91
C VAL A 125 -17.67 -9.26 6.57
N PRO A 126 -18.55 -8.25 6.44
CA PRO A 126 -19.21 -7.96 5.18
C PRO A 126 -18.13 -7.52 4.17
N PRO A 127 -17.88 -8.29 3.10
CA PRO A 127 -16.88 -7.92 2.13
C PRO A 127 -17.40 -6.77 1.27
N ARG A 128 -16.52 -5.85 0.87
CA ARG A 128 -16.78 -4.90 -0.22
C ARG A 128 -16.24 -5.52 -1.50
N LEU A 129 -16.89 -5.26 -2.64
CA LEU A 129 -16.43 -5.73 -3.94
C LEU A 129 -16.08 -4.53 -4.82
N VAL A 130 -14.89 -4.56 -5.42
CA VAL A 130 -14.44 -3.50 -6.32
C VAL A 130 -13.79 -4.07 -7.56
N LEU A 131 -14.10 -3.47 -8.71
CA LEU A 131 -13.36 -3.62 -9.94
C LEU A 131 -12.50 -2.37 -10.15
N VAL A 132 -11.20 -2.57 -10.29
CA VAL A 132 -10.24 -1.48 -10.52
C VAL A 132 -9.62 -1.65 -11.90
N THR A 133 -9.67 -0.61 -12.72
CA THR A 133 -9.03 -0.58 -14.04
C THR A 133 -7.91 0.43 -14.06
N ARG A 134 -6.82 0.09 -14.75
CA ARG A 134 -5.69 0.96 -15.05
C ARG A 134 -5.73 1.28 -16.54
N SER A 135 -5.78 2.58 -16.85
CA SER A 135 -5.69 3.06 -18.23
C SER A 135 -4.41 3.87 -18.41
N PRO A 136 -3.62 3.59 -19.47
CA PRO A 136 -2.52 4.44 -19.85
C PRO A 136 -3.05 5.77 -20.41
N ARG A 137 -2.15 6.70 -20.72
CA ARG A 137 -2.52 7.97 -21.32
C ARG A 137 -3.37 7.75 -22.59
N PRO A 138 -4.49 8.48 -22.78
CA PRO A 138 -5.27 8.39 -24.00
C PRO A 138 -4.41 8.60 -25.25
N GLY A 139 -4.53 7.70 -26.22
CA GLY A 139 -3.76 7.73 -27.48
C GLY A 139 -2.32 7.21 -27.37
N SER A 140 -1.87 6.77 -26.20
CA SER A 140 -0.58 6.06 -26.08
C SER A 140 -0.74 4.57 -26.40
N ASP A 141 0.26 4.02 -27.09
CA ASP A 141 0.36 2.59 -27.32
C ASP A 141 0.75 1.88 -26.00
N PRO A 142 -0.11 0.96 -25.48
CA PRO A 142 0.12 0.27 -24.22
C PRO A 142 1.34 -0.65 -24.23
N ASP A 143 1.80 -1.13 -25.39
CA ASP A 143 2.92 -2.08 -25.49
C ASP A 143 4.29 -1.41 -25.57
N THR A 144 4.33 -0.11 -25.90
CA THR A 144 5.57 0.66 -26.00
C THR A 144 5.68 1.70 -24.89
N TRP A 145 5.15 2.91 -25.11
CA TRP A 145 5.32 4.05 -24.21
C TRP A 145 4.32 4.06 -23.04
N GLY A 146 3.18 3.39 -23.20
CA GLY A 146 2.13 3.33 -22.18
C GLY A 146 2.58 2.65 -20.87
N GLN A 147 3.55 1.74 -20.92
CA GLN A 147 4.17 1.14 -19.72
C GLN A 147 5.16 2.09 -19.03
N VAL A 148 5.80 2.99 -19.79
CA VAL A 148 6.86 3.88 -19.31
C VAL A 148 6.27 5.16 -18.69
N TRP A 149 5.16 5.67 -19.22
CA TRP A 149 4.50 6.88 -18.74
C TRP A 149 3.56 6.63 -17.56
N ARG A 150 4.07 5.94 -16.53
CA ARG A 150 3.31 5.63 -15.32
C ARG A 150 2.68 6.84 -14.63
N LYS A 151 3.30 8.02 -14.75
CA LYS A 151 2.78 9.28 -14.19
C LYS A 151 1.46 9.72 -14.81
N ASP A 152 1.15 9.26 -16.03
CA ASP A 152 -0.08 9.58 -16.75
C ASP A 152 -1.13 8.48 -16.61
N TRP A 153 -0.87 7.45 -15.79
CA TRP A 153 -1.85 6.42 -15.52
C TRP A 153 -3.03 6.96 -14.72
N THR A 154 -4.20 6.50 -15.12
CA THR A 154 -5.45 6.76 -14.42
C THR A 154 -6.04 5.44 -13.96
N PHE A 155 -6.67 5.46 -12.79
CA PHE A 155 -7.30 4.34 -12.15
C PHE A 155 -8.78 4.65 -11.98
N ASP A 156 -9.65 3.84 -12.58
CA ASP A 156 -11.08 3.88 -12.29
C ASP A 156 -11.42 2.78 -11.29
N TYR A 157 -12.23 3.13 -10.30
CA TYR A 157 -12.73 2.24 -9.26
C TYR A 157 -14.24 2.14 -9.42
N TYR A 158 -14.72 0.92 -9.60
CA TYR A 158 -16.14 0.60 -9.66
C TYR A 158 -16.47 -0.26 -8.45
N GLU A 159 -16.89 0.38 -7.37
CA GLU A 159 -17.34 -0.32 -6.18
C GLU A 159 -18.78 -0.76 -6.34
N PHE A 160 -19.03 -2.05 -6.15
CA PHE A 160 -20.34 -2.64 -6.21
C PHE A 160 -21.05 -2.32 -4.90
N LEU A 161 -22.19 -1.64 -4.97
CA LEU A 161 -22.96 -1.29 -3.78
C LEU A 161 -23.88 -2.45 -3.40
N PRO A 162 -23.98 -2.86 -2.12
CA PRO A 162 -24.86 -3.99 -1.71
C PRO A 162 -26.31 -3.83 -2.15
N GLU A 163 -26.83 -2.60 -2.16
CA GLU A 163 -28.16 -2.24 -2.62
C GLU A 163 -28.35 -2.36 -4.14
N GLY A 164 -27.26 -2.41 -4.91
CA GLY A 164 -27.24 -2.44 -6.36
C GLY A 164 -26.53 -1.23 -6.99
N GLY A 165 -26.04 -1.40 -8.21
CA GLY A 165 -25.33 -0.35 -8.95
C GLY A 165 -23.86 -0.18 -8.54
N PHE A 166 -23.25 0.87 -9.09
CA PHE A 166 -21.81 1.14 -8.97
C PHE A 166 -21.54 2.53 -8.41
N ARG A 167 -20.64 2.62 -7.43
CA ARG A 167 -19.96 3.87 -7.10
C ARG A 167 -18.68 3.95 -7.93
N ARG A 168 -18.62 4.95 -8.82
CA ARG A 168 -17.44 5.22 -9.65
C ARG A 168 -16.58 6.31 -9.04
N GLN A 169 -15.28 6.08 -9.02
CA GLN A 169 -14.27 7.10 -8.75
C GLN A 169 -13.12 6.97 -9.73
N THR A 170 -12.53 8.10 -10.13
CA THR A 170 -11.35 8.12 -10.99
C THR A 170 -10.23 8.84 -10.25
N LEU A 171 -9.06 8.22 -10.15
CA LEU A 171 -7.87 8.79 -9.52
C LEU A 171 -6.64 8.64 -10.40
N HIS A 172 -5.67 9.51 -10.23
CA HIS A 172 -4.43 9.54 -10.99
C HIS A 172 -3.27 8.95 -10.20
N TYR A 173 -2.23 8.57 -10.94
CA TYR A 173 -0.96 8.15 -10.36
C TYR A 173 -0.41 9.20 -9.38
N PRO A 174 0.14 8.79 -8.22
CA PRO A 174 0.50 9.74 -7.20
C PRO A 174 1.76 10.52 -7.58
N THR A 175 1.84 11.78 -7.17
CA THR A 175 3.03 12.60 -7.38
C THR A 175 4.24 11.92 -6.75
N THR A 176 5.33 11.74 -7.51
CA THR A 176 6.52 10.99 -7.08
C THR A 176 7.49 11.78 -6.21
N ARG A 177 7.38 13.12 -6.18
CA ARG A 177 8.25 13.97 -5.37
C ARG A 177 7.89 13.87 -3.89
N GLN A 178 8.89 13.57 -3.06
CA GLN A 178 8.73 13.34 -1.62
C GLN A 178 8.41 14.62 -0.84
N ALA A 179 8.60 15.81 -1.42
CA ALA A 179 8.31 17.11 -0.81
C ALA A 179 6.91 17.67 -1.14
N ASP A 180 6.22 17.13 -2.15
CA ASP A 180 4.93 17.68 -2.60
C ASP A 180 3.74 16.99 -1.90
N ALA A 181 2.73 17.76 -1.50
CA ALA A 181 1.44 17.22 -1.07
C ALA A 181 0.75 16.48 -2.25
N PRO A 182 -0.05 15.44 -1.99
CA PRO A 182 -0.86 14.82 -3.03
C PRO A 182 -1.75 15.86 -3.71
N LYS A 183 -1.82 15.83 -5.04
CA LYS A 183 -2.73 16.73 -5.77
C LYS A 183 -4.18 16.23 -5.65
N PRO A 184 -5.19 17.10 -5.77
CA PRO A 184 -6.58 16.67 -5.88
C PRO A 184 -6.74 15.63 -6.98
N GLY A 185 -7.42 14.53 -6.67
CA GLY A 185 -7.64 13.43 -7.62
C GLY A 185 -6.47 12.45 -7.76
N GLU A 186 -5.39 12.56 -6.98
CA GLU A 186 -4.35 11.52 -6.93
C GLU A 186 -4.69 10.43 -5.91
N ILE A 187 -4.28 9.19 -6.18
CA ILE A 187 -4.32 8.14 -5.16
C ILE A 187 -3.44 8.53 -3.97
N THR A 188 -3.90 8.27 -2.75
CA THR A 188 -3.22 8.70 -1.52
C THR A 188 -2.75 7.50 -0.71
N GLU A 189 -1.48 7.50 -0.30
CA GLU A 189 -0.93 6.45 0.56
C GLU A 189 -1.79 6.24 1.82
N GLY A 190 -2.03 4.98 2.19
CA GLY A 190 -2.83 4.61 3.37
C GLY A 190 -4.33 4.46 3.10
N THR A 191 -4.81 4.70 1.88
CA THR A 191 -6.20 4.40 1.51
C THR A 191 -6.32 3.04 0.81
N TRP A 192 -7.54 2.49 0.74
CA TRP A 192 -7.77 1.22 0.04
C TRP A 192 -7.60 1.38 -1.47
N GLU A 193 -7.90 2.55 -2.02
CA GLU A 193 -7.73 2.89 -3.43
C GLU A 193 -6.25 2.78 -3.82
N PHE A 194 -5.35 3.30 -2.98
CA PHE A 194 -3.91 3.18 -3.21
C PHE A 194 -3.45 1.71 -3.22
N GLN A 195 -3.88 0.91 -2.24
CA GLN A 195 -3.52 -0.51 -2.19
C GLN A 195 -4.11 -1.29 -3.37
N ALA A 196 -5.36 -1.01 -3.76
CA ALA A 196 -5.99 -1.64 -4.91
C ALA A 196 -5.30 -1.27 -6.23
N ALA A 197 -4.94 0.01 -6.41
CA ALA A 197 -4.18 0.47 -7.57
C ALA A 197 -2.84 -0.25 -7.71
N LEU A 198 -2.08 -0.40 -6.61
CA LEU A 198 -0.80 -1.13 -6.63
C LEU A 198 -0.93 -2.55 -7.18
N ARG A 199 -2.06 -3.22 -6.95
CA ARG A 199 -2.31 -4.59 -7.42
C ARG A 199 -2.67 -4.66 -8.91
N THR A 200 -3.07 -3.55 -9.50
CA THR A 200 -3.28 -3.39 -10.96
C THR A 200 -2.02 -2.89 -11.70
N MET A 201 -0.99 -2.45 -10.95
CA MET A 201 0.26 -2.00 -11.53
C MET A 201 1.19 -3.20 -11.82
N PRO A 202 1.98 -3.17 -12.90
CA PRO A 202 3.03 -4.14 -13.14
C PRO A 202 4.06 -4.14 -12.00
N PRO A 203 4.66 -5.31 -11.69
CA PRO A 203 5.71 -5.40 -10.67
C PRO A 203 6.83 -4.38 -10.91
N GLY A 204 7.27 -3.70 -9.85
CA GLY A 204 8.34 -2.71 -9.91
C GLY A 204 7.95 -1.33 -10.46
N GLN A 205 6.73 -1.15 -10.99
CA GLN A 205 6.25 0.14 -11.50
C GLN A 205 5.49 0.98 -10.47
N GLY A 206 5.29 0.45 -9.26
CA GLY A 206 4.61 1.17 -8.17
C GLY A 206 5.34 2.46 -7.75
N PRO A 207 4.61 3.41 -7.15
CA PRO A 207 5.21 4.60 -6.55
C PRO A 207 6.13 4.23 -5.38
N SER A 208 7.24 4.95 -5.25
CA SER A 208 8.09 4.84 -4.07
C SER A 208 7.30 5.30 -2.84
N LEU A 209 7.28 4.48 -1.79
CA LEU A 209 6.67 4.84 -0.51
C LEU A 209 7.35 6.09 0.03
N LYS A 210 6.58 7.16 0.29
CA LYS A 210 7.16 8.44 0.72
C LYS A 210 7.63 8.44 2.17
N PHE A 211 7.29 7.40 2.95
CA PHE A 211 7.61 7.24 4.38
C PHE A 211 7.28 8.46 5.26
N ARG A 212 6.43 9.37 4.78
CA ARG A 212 6.05 10.63 5.46
C ARG A 212 5.30 10.37 6.75
N GLN A 213 4.56 9.27 6.79
CA GLN A 213 3.80 8.83 7.94
C GLN A 213 4.46 7.58 8.55
N THR A 214 5.73 7.70 8.91
CA THR A 214 6.44 6.63 9.61
C THR A 214 6.71 7.01 11.05
N GLY A 215 6.81 5.98 11.90
CA GLY A 215 7.28 6.13 13.27
C GLY A 215 8.65 6.83 13.35
N LEU A 216 9.50 6.69 12.32
CA LEU A 216 10.80 7.37 12.25
C LEU A 216 10.66 8.90 12.25
N HIS A 217 9.71 9.44 11.48
CA HIS A 217 9.43 10.88 11.50
C HIS A 217 8.87 11.31 12.87
N ALA A 218 8.08 10.45 13.53
CA ALA A 218 7.52 10.73 14.85
C ALA A 218 8.58 10.74 15.98
N MET A 219 9.65 9.94 15.86
CA MET A 219 10.76 9.95 16.81
C MET A 219 11.45 11.32 16.84
N GLY A 220 11.56 12.01 15.70
CA GLY A 220 12.18 13.32 15.59
C GLY A 220 13.62 13.33 16.12
N TRP A 221 14.01 14.40 16.82
CA TRP A 221 15.36 14.55 17.39
C TRP A 221 15.75 13.53 18.47
N SER A 222 14.78 12.83 19.07
CA SER A 222 15.08 11.84 20.12
C SER A 222 15.94 10.67 19.60
N PHE A 223 15.78 10.29 18.33
CA PHE A 223 16.56 9.22 17.71
C PHE A 223 18.05 9.61 17.54
N PRO A 224 18.41 10.75 16.91
CA PRO A 224 19.79 11.23 16.90
C PRO A 224 20.40 11.37 18.30
N THR A 225 19.67 11.94 19.26
CA THR A 225 20.17 12.12 20.64
C THR A 225 20.48 10.76 21.29
N LEU A 226 19.61 9.76 21.11
CA LEU A 226 19.85 8.40 21.57
C LEU A 226 21.11 7.80 20.95
N CYS A 227 21.28 7.91 19.62
CA CYS A 227 22.46 7.40 18.93
C CYS A 227 23.76 8.05 19.42
N PHE A 228 23.82 9.38 19.51
CA PHE A 228 25.03 10.09 19.96
C PHE A 228 25.34 9.86 21.43
N SER A 229 24.33 9.85 22.30
CA SER A 229 24.51 9.59 23.73
C SER A 229 24.98 8.15 24.00
N SER A 230 24.45 7.18 23.25
CA SER A 230 24.90 5.78 23.31
C SER A 230 26.36 5.63 22.86
N LEU A 231 26.75 6.29 21.76
CA LEU A 231 28.14 6.29 21.29
C LEU A 231 29.09 6.94 22.30
N ALA A 232 28.72 8.12 22.83
CA ALA A 232 29.50 8.82 23.85
C ALA A 232 29.67 7.97 25.13
N PHE A 233 28.61 7.27 25.55
CA PHE A 233 28.66 6.35 26.67
C PHE A 233 29.71 5.24 26.46
N VAL A 234 29.70 4.56 25.31
CA VAL A 234 30.67 3.50 24.99
C VAL A 234 32.10 4.04 25.00
N VAL A 235 32.33 5.22 24.41
CA VAL A 235 33.66 5.87 24.39
C VAL A 235 34.15 6.19 25.81
N PHE A 236 33.32 6.82 26.65
CA PHE A 236 33.71 7.17 28.01
C PHE A 236 33.90 5.97 28.91
N LEU A 237 33.16 4.88 28.68
CA LEU A 237 33.32 3.63 29.41
C LEU A 237 34.64 2.94 29.03
N GLY A 238 34.98 2.89 27.74
CA GLY A 238 36.26 2.37 27.25
C GLY A 238 37.48 3.15 27.78
N LEU A 239 37.41 4.49 27.76
CA LEU A 239 38.46 5.35 28.31
C LEU A 239 38.61 5.17 29.83
N SER A 240 37.49 5.06 30.56
CA SER A 240 37.51 4.81 32.01
C SER A 240 38.14 3.45 32.36
N ALA A 241 37.87 2.41 31.57
CA ALA A 241 38.48 1.10 31.75
C ALA A 241 40.00 1.12 31.48
N LYS A 242 40.46 1.87 30.47
CA LYS A 242 41.88 2.02 30.14
C LYS A 242 42.66 2.77 31.22
N VAL A 243 42.10 3.88 31.76
CA VAL A 243 42.72 4.64 32.85
C VAL A 243 42.80 3.80 34.14
N GLY A 244 41.78 3.02 34.45
CA GLY A 244 41.79 2.11 35.61
C GLY A 244 42.86 1.02 35.54
N ARG A 245 43.11 0.45 34.34
CA ARG A 245 44.16 -0.55 34.14
C ARG A 245 45.58 0.05 34.19
N GLY A 246 45.76 1.27 33.68
CA GLY A 246 47.05 1.96 33.74
C GLY A 246 47.49 2.29 35.18
N ALA A 247 46.56 2.74 36.03
CA ALA A 247 46.85 3.02 37.44
C ALA A 247 47.20 1.77 38.27
N ALA A 248 46.65 0.61 37.90
CA ALA A 248 46.97 -0.67 38.55
C ALA A 248 48.35 -1.22 38.16
N ALA A 249 48.90 -0.85 36.99
CA ALA A 249 50.17 -1.36 36.49
C ALA A 249 51.40 -0.56 36.96
N THR A 250 51.22 0.66 37.44
CA THR A 250 52.30 1.53 37.97
C THR A 250 52.44 1.46 39.50
N GLY A 251 51.63 0.64 40.17
CA GLY A 251 51.62 0.45 41.63
C GLY A 251 52.29 -0.85 42.11
N SER A 252 52.98 -1.56 41.20
CA SER A 252 53.82 -2.73 41.50
C SER A 252 55.28 -2.40 41.25
#